data_AF-A0A852Z3I1-F1
#
_entry.id   AF-A0A852Z3I1-F1
#
_cell.length_a   1.000
_cell.length_b   1.000
_cell.length_c   1.000
_cell.angle_alpha   90.00
_cell.angle_beta   90.00
_cell.angle_gamma   90.00
#
_symmetry.space_group_name_H-M   'P 1'
#
loop_
_entity.id
_entity.type
_entity.pdbx_description
1 polymer ?
#
loop_
_entity_poly.entity_id
_entity_poly.type
_entity_poly.pdbx_seq_one_letter_code
_entity_poly.pdbx_strand_id
1 'polypeptide(L)'
;MDRTTEAPTWSVVAHDADRLKQAVRELDAERDTETKYEIAYELLRTVTVIGERLATLLDGLAKRYENPGIPEQRPAHIAMDQAAAAAADLGECARRAAQTLRDED
;
A
#
# COMPACT_ATOMS: atom_id res chain seq x y z
N MET A 1 23.67 -20.42 3.55
CA MET A 1 23.79 -19.12 2.87
C MET A 1 22.74 -18.22 3.49
N ASP A 2 23.16 -17.37 4.41
CA ASP A 2 22.30 -16.44 5.13
C ASP A 2 21.71 -15.43 4.14
N ARG A 3 20.39 -15.52 3.90
CA ARG A 3 19.65 -14.40 3.34
C ARG A 3 19.42 -13.45 4.50
N THR A 4 20.34 -12.53 4.73
CA THR A 4 20.03 -11.29 5.44
C THR A 4 18.89 -10.63 4.69
N THR A 5 17.66 -10.84 5.17
CA THR A 5 16.51 -10.02 4.82
C THR A 5 16.88 -8.61 5.22
N GLU A 6 17.39 -7.83 4.26
CA GLU A 6 17.63 -6.40 4.47
C GLU A 6 16.34 -5.82 5.00
N ALA A 7 16.44 -5.34 6.24
CA ALA A 7 15.41 -4.62 6.93
C ALA A 7 14.83 -3.55 5.97
N PRO A 8 13.51 -3.55 5.70
CA PRO A 8 12.95 -2.56 4.81
C PRO A 8 13.34 -1.16 5.26
N THR A 9 13.83 -0.37 4.30
CA THR A 9 14.30 0.99 4.54
C THR A 9 13.18 1.97 4.23
N TRP A 10 13.22 3.14 4.86
CA TRP A 10 12.31 4.25 4.55
C TRP A 10 12.33 4.64 3.06
N SER A 11 13.43 4.38 2.35
CA SER A 11 13.52 4.59 0.91
C SER A 11 12.57 3.68 0.12
N VAL A 12 12.38 2.43 0.54
CA VAL A 12 11.45 1.50 -0.11
C VAL A 12 10.01 1.93 0.14
N VAL A 13 9.71 2.33 1.38
CA VAL A 13 8.38 2.87 1.75
C VAL A 13 8.06 4.13 0.93
N ALA A 14 9.00 5.07 0.82
CA ALA A 14 8.82 6.29 0.03
C ALA A 14 8.57 5.98 -1.45
N HIS A 15 9.36 5.09 -2.04
CA HIS A 15 9.20 4.67 -3.42
C HIS A 15 7.83 4.04 -3.68
N ASP A 16 7.41 3.07 -2.86
CA ASP A 16 6.11 2.41 -3.01
C ASP A 16 4.95 3.38 -2.76
N ALA A 17 5.07 4.31 -1.80
CA ALA A 17 4.06 5.35 -1.56
C ALA A 17 3.90 6.30 -2.74
N ASP A 18 4.99 6.70 -3.41
CA ASP A 18 4.90 7.56 -4.59
C ASP A 18 4.31 6.83 -5.80
N ARG A 19 4.63 5.55 -5.99
CA ARG A 19 3.97 4.71 -7.01
C ARG A 19 2.49 4.53 -6.73
N LEU A 20 2.09 4.35 -5.46
CA LEU A 20 0.69 4.27 -5.06
C LEU A 20 -0.05 5.56 -5.42
N LYS A 21 0.52 6.73 -5.08
CA LYS A 21 -0.07 8.03 -5.42
C LYS A 21 -0.23 8.19 -6.93
N GLN A 22 0.76 7.77 -7.72
CA GLN A 22 0.71 7.86 -9.17
C GLN A 22 -0.43 6.99 -9.73
N ALA A 23 -0.53 5.73 -9.31
CA ALA A 23 -1.59 4.82 -9.76
C ALA A 23 -2.99 5.34 -9.40
N VAL A 24 -3.17 5.91 -8.21
CA VAL A 24 -4.46 6.51 -7.81
C VAL A 24 -4.81 7.73 -8.65
N ARG A 25 -3.83 8.57 -9.01
CA ARG A 25 -4.05 9.74 -9.87
C ARG A 25 -4.43 9.34 -11.29
N GLU A 26 -3.75 8.32 -11.82
CA GLU A 26 -4.09 7.76 -13.13
C GLU A 26 -5.52 7.20 -13.09
N LEU A 27 -5.89 6.47 -12.03
CA LEU A 27 -7.24 5.91 -11.89
C LEU A 27 -8.32 7.00 -11.86
N ASP A 28 -8.08 8.11 -11.13
CA ASP A 28 -9.03 9.25 -11.10
C ASP A 28 -9.13 9.95 -12.46
N ALA A 29 -8.02 10.05 -13.20
CA ALA A 29 -8.02 10.61 -14.56
C ALA A 29 -8.79 9.73 -15.56
N GLU A 30 -8.75 8.41 -15.40
CA GLU A 30 -9.46 7.49 -16.31
C GLU A 30 -10.95 7.39 -16.06
N ARG A 31 -11.45 7.82 -14.90
CA ARG A 31 -12.87 7.81 -14.54
C ARG A 31 -13.76 8.51 -15.58
N ASP A 32 -13.24 9.55 -16.23
CA ASP A 32 -14.02 10.40 -17.13
C ASP A 32 -13.92 9.97 -18.62
N THR A 33 -13.37 8.78 -18.90
CA THR A 33 -13.17 8.28 -20.27
C THR A 33 -13.91 6.97 -20.55
N GLU A 34 -14.61 6.91 -21.69
CA GLU A 34 -15.58 5.85 -22.06
C GLU A 34 -14.93 4.51 -22.50
N THR A 35 -13.59 4.38 -22.49
CA THR A 35 -12.89 3.24 -23.15
C THR A 35 -11.67 2.73 -22.38
N LYS A 36 -11.78 2.45 -21.07
CA LYS A 36 -10.60 2.14 -20.24
C LYS A 36 -10.78 1.06 -19.18
N TYR A 37 -11.65 0.10 -19.43
CA TYR A 37 -11.85 -1.01 -18.51
C TYR A 37 -10.53 -1.75 -18.18
N GLU A 38 -9.74 -2.11 -19.20
CA GLU A 38 -8.45 -2.80 -19.01
C GLU A 38 -7.45 -1.95 -18.20
N ILE A 39 -7.37 -0.65 -18.48
CA ILE A 39 -6.46 0.27 -17.79
C ILE A 39 -6.90 0.45 -16.33
N ALA A 40 -8.20 0.65 -16.07
CA ALA A 40 -8.73 0.75 -14.71
C ALA A 40 -8.46 -0.54 -13.91
N TYR A 41 -8.64 -1.71 -14.53
CA TYR A 41 -8.32 -3.00 -13.92
C TYR A 41 -6.83 -3.11 -13.55
N GLU A 42 -5.92 -2.76 -14.46
CA GLU A 42 -4.48 -2.77 -14.21
C GLU A 42 -4.05 -1.81 -13.11
N LEU A 43 -4.64 -0.61 -13.08
CA LEU A 43 -4.38 0.39 -12.04
C LEU A 43 -4.88 -0.07 -10.68
N LEU A 44 -6.09 -0.63 -10.60
CA LEU A 44 -6.62 -1.20 -9.37
C LEU A 44 -5.77 -2.37 -8.86
N ARG A 45 -5.32 -3.26 -9.77
CA ARG A 45 -4.38 -4.33 -9.41
C ARG A 45 -3.05 -3.80 -8.89
N THR A 46 -2.54 -2.72 -9.48
CA THR A 46 -1.33 -2.03 -9.03
C THR A 46 -1.52 -1.46 -7.62
N VAL A 47 -2.64 -0.80 -7.35
CA VAL A 47 -3.01 -0.29 -6.02
C VAL A 47 -3.09 -1.43 -5.01
N THR A 48 -3.70 -2.57 -5.34
CA THR A 48 -3.74 -3.76 -4.47
C THR A 48 -2.34 -4.23 -4.08
N VAL A 49 -1.47 -4.49 -5.06
CA VAL A 49 -0.12 -5.02 -4.82
C VAL A 49 0.72 -4.05 -4.00
N ILE A 50 0.65 -2.75 -4.31
CA ILE A 50 1.43 -1.74 -3.58
C ILE A 50 0.88 -1.53 -2.17
N GLY A 51 -0.44 -1.53 -1.99
CA GLY A 51 -1.09 -1.44 -0.68
C GLY A 51 -0.68 -2.58 0.25
N GLU A 52 -0.70 -3.83 -0.23
CA GLU A 52 -0.25 -5.01 0.52
C GLU A 52 1.23 -4.93 0.90
N ARG A 53 2.08 -4.47 -0.03
CA ARG A 53 3.51 -4.27 0.23
C ARG A 53 3.71 -3.21 1.30
N LEU A 54 3.11 -2.03 1.16
CA LEU A 54 3.20 -0.96 2.15
C LEU A 54 2.70 -1.39 3.53
N ALA A 55 1.58 -2.11 3.60
CA ALA A 55 1.08 -2.66 4.85
C ALA A 55 2.12 -3.53 5.55
N THR A 56 2.73 -4.45 4.82
CA THR A 56 3.79 -5.34 5.35
C THR A 56 5.03 -4.55 5.79
N LEU A 57 5.46 -3.57 4.99
CA LEU A 57 6.64 -2.77 5.30
C LEU A 57 6.44 -1.90 6.55
N LEU A 58 5.27 -1.28 6.66
CA LEU A 58 4.92 -0.38 7.76
C LEU A 58 4.69 -1.16 9.06
N ASP A 59 4.04 -2.32 9.03
CA ASP A 59 3.93 -3.22 10.18
C ASP A 59 5.32 -3.69 10.66
N GLY A 60 6.19 -4.07 9.72
CA GLY A 60 7.57 -4.44 10.02
C GLY A 60 8.39 -3.30 10.64
N LEU A 61 8.14 -2.05 10.24
CA LEU A 61 8.75 -0.88 10.86
C LEU A 61 8.13 -0.58 12.23
N ALA A 62 6.81 -0.64 12.38
CA ALA A 62 6.10 -0.41 13.64
C ALA A 62 6.65 -1.30 14.76
N LYS A 63 6.88 -2.59 14.46
CA LYS A 63 7.49 -3.57 15.39
C LYS A 63 8.88 -3.18 15.89
N ARG A 64 9.66 -2.40 15.13
CA ARG A 64 10.98 -1.90 15.58
C ARG A 64 10.87 -0.77 16.59
N TYR A 65 9.78 -0.01 16.53
CA TYR A 65 9.47 1.08 17.45
C TYR A 65 8.57 0.61 18.60
N GLU A 66 8.19 -0.67 18.63
CA GLU A 66 7.49 -1.30 19.73
C GLU A 66 8.47 -1.56 20.88
N ASN A 67 8.90 -0.50 21.55
CA ASN A 67 9.69 -0.59 22.77
C ASN A 67 8.98 0.14 23.92
N PRO A 68 8.35 -0.58 24.86
CA PRO A 68 7.67 0.03 25.99
C PRO A 68 8.63 0.76 26.96
N GLY A 69 9.94 0.53 26.85
CA GLY A 69 10.96 1.21 27.64
C GLY A 69 11.44 2.55 27.07
N ILE A 70 11.00 2.94 25.87
CA ILE A 70 11.37 4.22 25.23
C ILE A 70 10.08 4.97 24.81
N PRO A 71 9.50 5.79 25.70
CA PRO A 71 8.23 6.48 25.46
C PRO A 71 8.19 7.31 24.17
N GLU A 72 9.33 7.86 23.76
CA GLU A 72 9.48 8.69 22.56
C GLU A 72 9.25 7.91 21.26
N GLN A 73 9.36 6.57 21.29
CA GLN A 73 9.11 5.71 20.12
C GLN A 73 7.64 5.37 19.94
N ARG A 74 6.82 5.51 20.99
CA ARG A 74 5.40 5.14 20.98
C ARG A 74 4.58 5.87 19.89
N PRO A 75 4.74 7.20 19.67
CA PRO A 75 4.02 7.88 18.60
C PRO A 75 4.38 7.35 17.21
N ALA A 76 5.67 7.06 16.98
CA ALA A 76 6.15 6.52 15.71
C ALA A 76 5.59 5.12 15.45
N HIS A 77 5.59 4.25 16.47
CA HIS A 77 4.96 2.92 16.41
C HIS A 77 3.48 3.02 16.01
N ILE A 78 2.69 3.84 16.73
CA ILE A 78 1.26 4.01 16.45
C ILE A 78 1.02 4.54 15.03
N ALA A 79 1.80 5.54 14.60
CA ALA A 79 1.64 6.11 13.25
C ALA A 79 1.92 5.07 12.16
N MET A 80 2.93 4.21 12.34
CA MET A 80 3.27 3.16 11.39
C MET A 80 2.23 2.05 11.36
N ASP A 81 1.71 1.64 12.52
CA ASP A 81 0.63 0.66 12.62
C ASP A 81 -0.65 1.15 11.92
N GLN A 82 -1.04 2.40 12.17
CA GLN A 82 -2.18 3.03 11.49
C GLN A 82 -1.98 3.13 9.98
N ALA A 83 -0.77 3.50 9.54
CA ALA A 83 -0.45 3.57 8.12
C ALA A 83 -0.46 2.19 7.47
N ALA A 84 -0.04 1.14 8.19
CA ALA A 84 -0.11 -0.24 7.72
C ALA A 84 -1.56 -0.69 7.52
N ALA A 85 -2.43 -0.42 8.50
CA ALA A 85 -3.86 -0.72 8.41
C ALA A 85 -4.52 0.01 7.23
N ALA A 86 -4.26 1.31 7.06
CA ALA A 86 -4.80 2.09 5.94
C ALA A 86 -4.34 1.56 4.57
N ALA A 87 -3.08 1.13 4.45
CA ALA A 87 -2.56 0.55 3.21
C ALA A 87 -3.21 -0.81 2.89
N ALA A 88 -3.47 -1.63 3.92
CA ALA A 88 -4.18 -2.90 3.76
C ALA A 88 -5.63 -2.69 3.32
N ASP A 89 -6.35 -1.76 3.96
CA ASP A 89 -7.73 -1.42 3.62
C ASP A 89 -7.85 -0.88 2.19
N LEU A 90 -6.93 -0.01 1.78
CA LEU A 90 -6.89 0.49 0.41
C LEU A 90 -6.65 -0.64 -0.61
N GLY A 91 -5.70 -1.55 -0.30
CA GLY A 91 -5.40 -2.68 -1.18
C GLY A 91 -6.59 -3.63 -1.35
N GLU A 92 -7.32 -3.89 -0.26
CA GLU A 92 -8.55 -4.68 -0.26
C GLU A 92 -9.68 -4.00 -1.07
N CYS A 93 -9.90 -2.70 -0.86
CA CYS A 93 -10.86 -1.93 -1.62
C CYS A 93 -10.58 -1.98 -3.13
N ALA A 94 -9.31 -1.78 -3.52
CA ALA A 94 -8.92 -1.86 -4.92
C ALA A 94 -9.10 -3.28 -5.50
N ARG A 95 -8.85 -4.33 -4.69
CA ARG A 95 -9.05 -5.71 -5.12
C ARG A 95 -10.51 -5.99 -5.40
N ARG A 96 -11.41 -5.54 -4.53
CA ARG A 96 -12.86 -5.69 -4.71
C ARG A 96 -13.35 -4.94 -5.94
N ALA A 97 -12.90 -3.69 -6.12
CA ALA A 97 -13.24 -2.92 -7.32
C ALA A 97 -12.79 -3.62 -8.61
N ALA A 98 -11.57 -4.18 -8.64
CA ALA A 98 -11.08 -4.94 -9.79
C ALA A 98 -11.89 -6.22 -10.05
N GLN A 99 -12.38 -6.88 -9.00
CA GLN A 99 -13.26 -8.05 -9.12
C GLN A 99 -14.63 -7.66 -9.68
N THR A 100 -15.23 -6.58 -9.18
CA THR A 100 -16.51 -6.06 -9.68
C THR A 100 -16.43 -5.73 -11.16
N LEU A 101 -15.34 -5.06 -11.59
CA LEU A 101 -15.09 -4.85 -13.01
C LEU A 101 -15.13 -6.19 -13.75
N ARG A 102 -14.29 -7.16 -13.33
CA ARG A 102 -14.19 -8.50 -13.97
C ARG A 102 -15.51 -9.24 -14.11
N ASP A 103 -16.42 -9.08 -13.16
CA ASP A 103 -17.71 -9.78 -13.13
C ASP A 103 -18.78 -9.08 -14.02
N GLU A 104 -18.54 -7.85 -14.46
CA GLU A 104 -19.45 -7.06 -15.32
C GLU A 104 -19.16 -7.20 -16.84
N ASP A 105 -18.02 -7.78 -17.22
CA ASP A 105 -17.64 -8.15 -18.61
C ASP A 105 -18.21 -9.51 -19.06
#